data_AF-A0A2W7A4A1-F1
#
_entry.id   AF-A0A2W7A4A1-F1
#
_cell.length_a   1.000
_cell.length_b   1.000
_cell.length_c   1.000
_cell.angle_alpha   90.00
_cell.angle_beta   90.00
_cell.angle_gamma   90.00
#
_symmetry.space_group_name_H-M   'P 1'
#
loop_
_entity.id
_entity.type
_entity.pdbx_description
1 polymer ?
#
loop_
_entity_poly.entity_id
_entity_poly.type
_entity_poly.pdbx_seq_one_letter_code
_entity_poly.pdbx_strand_id
1 'polypeptide(L)'
;MLYEENPKFLSEALGLLFGENFSGTVGVKFIQQHRAKDSVPDGEIFQDSFSVFIETKLGSDFGSKQLLDHLNTLKEKQGKRILIALGNFEQDPTNHPVLQDVETRVISF
;
A
#
# COMPACT_ATOMS: atom_id res chain seq x y z
N MET A 1 -15.06 -11.95 5.67
CA MET A 1 -14.12 -10.79 5.62
C MET A 1 -14.64 -9.76 4.61
N LEU A 2 -14.30 -8.46 4.72
CA LEU A 2 -14.84 -7.42 3.81
C LEU A 2 -14.68 -7.76 2.32
N TYR A 3 -13.54 -8.35 1.92
CA TYR A 3 -13.31 -8.77 0.54
C TYR A 3 -14.25 -9.89 0.07
N GLU A 4 -14.55 -10.86 0.95
CA GLU A 4 -15.41 -12.01 0.65
C GLU A 4 -16.88 -11.58 0.51
N GLU A 5 -17.29 -10.57 1.27
CA GLU A 5 -18.63 -9.99 1.17
C GLU A 5 -18.76 -9.14 -0.11
N ASN A 6 -17.86 -8.18 -0.28
CA ASN A 6 -17.84 -7.31 -1.45
C ASN A 6 -16.48 -6.62 -1.62
N PRO A 7 -15.71 -6.92 -2.68
CA PRO A 7 -14.43 -6.26 -2.97
C PRO A 7 -14.53 -4.72 -3.04
N LYS A 8 -15.69 -4.19 -3.43
CA LYS A 8 -15.95 -2.74 -3.46
C LYS A 8 -15.88 -2.12 -2.07
N PHE A 9 -16.43 -2.77 -1.04
CA PHE A 9 -16.36 -2.27 0.33
C PHE A 9 -14.93 -2.25 0.86
N LEU A 10 -14.13 -3.28 0.56
CA LEU A 10 -12.71 -3.23 0.89
C LEU A 10 -12.01 -2.10 0.11
N SER A 11 -12.32 -1.91 -1.18
CA SER A 11 -11.76 -0.80 -1.97
C SER A 11 -12.08 0.57 -1.37
N GLU A 12 -13.31 0.77 -0.90
CA GLU A 12 -13.76 2.02 -0.28
C GLU A 12 -13.06 2.24 1.06
N ALA A 13 -13.00 1.21 1.91
CA ALA A 13 -12.31 1.30 3.20
C ALA A 13 -10.82 1.63 3.02
N LEU A 14 -10.13 0.97 2.08
CA LEU A 14 -8.72 1.26 1.80
C LEU A 14 -8.53 2.61 1.08
N GLY A 15 -9.50 3.05 0.28
CA GLY A 15 -9.50 4.39 -0.32
C GLY A 15 -9.61 5.51 0.72
N LEU A 16 -10.41 5.31 1.77
CA LEU A 16 -10.47 6.24 2.90
C LEU A 16 -9.17 6.28 3.71
N LEU A 17 -8.48 5.14 3.85
CA LEU A 17 -7.25 5.04 4.64
C LEU A 17 -6.00 5.52 3.89
N PHE A 18 -5.91 5.27 2.58
CA PHE A 18 -4.69 5.52 1.79
C PHE A 18 -4.85 6.63 0.75
N GLY A 19 -6.03 7.25 0.68
CA GLY A 19 -6.37 8.30 -0.28
C GLY A 19 -6.98 7.77 -1.58
N GLU A 20 -7.54 8.70 -2.38
CA GLU A 20 -8.31 8.39 -3.59
C GLU A 20 -7.53 7.59 -4.63
N ASN A 21 -6.21 7.75 -4.66
CA ASN A 21 -5.32 6.98 -5.52
C ASN A 21 -5.41 5.47 -5.30
N PHE A 22 -5.97 5.00 -4.17
CA PHE A 22 -6.17 3.58 -3.90
C PHE A 22 -7.54 3.05 -4.36
N SER A 23 -8.48 3.94 -4.69
CA SER A 23 -9.80 3.57 -5.21
C SER A 23 -9.69 2.78 -6.53
N GLY A 24 -10.44 1.69 -6.65
CA GLY A 24 -10.45 0.84 -7.85
C GLY A 24 -9.22 -0.07 -8.01
N THR A 25 -8.38 -0.19 -6.97
CA THR A 25 -7.25 -1.15 -6.93
C THR A 25 -7.72 -2.55 -6.53
N VAL A 26 -8.75 -2.63 -5.69
CA VAL A 26 -9.28 -3.90 -5.16
C VAL A 26 -10.44 -4.38 -6.02
N GLY A 27 -10.43 -5.67 -6.34
CA GLY A 27 -11.44 -6.33 -7.15
C GLY A 27 -10.88 -6.88 -8.45
N VAL A 28 -11.46 -7.98 -8.90
CA VAL A 28 -11.12 -8.61 -10.17
C VAL A 28 -11.57 -7.71 -11.32
N LYS A 29 -10.66 -7.48 -12.26
CA LYS A 29 -10.86 -6.76 -13.52
C LYS A 29 -10.95 -7.76 -14.66
N PHE A 30 -11.82 -7.43 -15.60
CA PHE A 30 -12.04 -8.19 -16.82
C PHE A 30 -11.79 -7.27 -17.99
N ILE A 31 -10.85 -7.64 -18.86
CA ILE A 31 -10.59 -6.91 -20.10
C ILE A 31 -10.81 -7.89 -21.25
N GLN A 32 -11.43 -7.41 -22.32
CA GLN A 32 -11.62 -8.18 -23.55
C GLN A 32 -10.89 -7.51 -24.70
N GLN A 33 -10.33 -8.32 -25.59
CA GLN A 33 -9.71 -7.90 -26.85
C GLN A 33 -8.72 -6.73 -26.67
N HIS A 34 -7.80 -6.87 -25.71
CA HIS A 34 -6.75 -5.88 -25.50
C HIS A 34 -5.56 -6.17 -26.42
N ARG A 35 -5.05 -5.16 -27.12
CA ARG A 35 -3.84 -5.32 -27.95
C ARG A 35 -2.60 -5.23 -27.07
N ALA A 36 -1.99 -6.37 -26.77
CA ALA A 36 -0.69 -6.44 -26.13
C ALA A 36 0.44 -6.22 -27.17
N LYS A 37 1.68 -6.13 -26.67
CA LYS A 37 2.87 -5.84 -27.48
C LYS A 37 3.07 -6.87 -28.62
N ASP A 38 2.89 -8.15 -28.30
CA ASP A 38 3.19 -9.27 -29.20
C ASP A 38 1.96 -10.15 -29.51
N SER A 39 0.79 -9.83 -28.95
CA SER A 39 -0.44 -10.61 -29.13
C SER A 39 -1.69 -9.76 -28.90
N VAL A 40 -2.86 -10.28 -29.28
CA VAL A 40 -4.16 -9.72 -28.92
C VAL A 40 -4.93 -10.80 -28.17
N PRO A 41 -4.83 -10.85 -26.83
CA PRO A 41 -5.61 -11.79 -26.04
C PRO A 41 -7.11 -11.51 -26.19
N ASP A 42 -7.89 -12.57 -26.38
CA ASP A 42 -9.37 -12.46 -26.45
C ASP A 42 -9.98 -12.00 -25.11
N GLY A 43 -9.32 -12.33 -24.01
CA GLY A 43 -9.69 -11.84 -22.67
C GLY A 43 -8.57 -11.99 -21.64
N GLU A 44 -8.65 -11.16 -20.61
CA GLU A 44 -7.76 -11.14 -19.47
C GLU A 44 -8.57 -10.94 -18.19
N ILE A 45 -8.24 -11.73 -17.16
CA ILE A 45 -8.84 -11.64 -15.83
C ILE A 45 -7.71 -11.46 -14.84
N PHE A 46 -7.67 -10.33 -14.14
CA PHE A 46 -6.59 -10.02 -13.21
C PHE A 46 -7.06 -9.08 -12.09
N GLN A 47 -6.21 -8.87 -11.10
CA GLN A 47 -6.38 -7.82 -10.09
C GLN A 47 -5.04 -7.15 -9.88
N ASP A 48 -5.03 -5.82 -9.75
CA ASP A 48 -3.80 -5.10 -9.45
C ASP A 48 -3.24 -5.56 -8.09
N SER A 49 -1.96 -5.91 -8.09
CA SER A 49 -1.31 -6.35 -6.86
C SER A 49 -1.12 -5.17 -5.90
N PHE A 50 -1.31 -5.44 -4.62
CA PHE A 50 -0.94 -4.54 -3.56
C PHE A 50 -0.50 -5.33 -2.32
N SER A 51 0.33 -4.71 -1.50
CA SER A 51 0.84 -5.29 -0.25
C SER A 51 0.72 -4.25 0.84
N VAL A 52 0.10 -4.64 1.96
CA VAL A 52 -0.01 -3.83 3.17
C VAL A 52 0.80 -4.52 4.27
N PHE A 53 1.85 -3.88 4.75
CA PHE A 53 2.55 -4.28 5.96
C PHE A 53 2.00 -3.46 7.12
N ILE A 54 1.74 -4.13 8.24
CA ILE A 54 1.21 -3.51 9.45
C ILE A 54 2.22 -3.75 10.55
N GLU A 55 2.74 -2.67 11.13
CA GLU A 55 3.65 -2.68 12.27
C GLU A 55 2.97 -1.99 13.44
N THR A 56 2.97 -2.60 14.62
CA THR A 56 2.32 -2.05 15.81
C THR A 56 3.29 -1.93 16.98
N LYS A 57 3.29 -0.79 17.68
CA LYS A 57 4.06 -0.58 18.91
C LYS A 57 3.19 -0.05 20.03
N LEU A 58 3.47 -0.50 21.25
CA LEU A 58 2.79 -0.01 22.45
C LEU A 58 3.16 1.46 22.78
N GLY A 59 4.33 1.93 22.33
CA GLY A 59 4.78 3.32 22.45
C GLY A 59 4.89 4.04 21.10
N SER A 60 5.61 5.16 21.06
CA SER A 60 5.88 5.96 19.85
C SER A 60 7.22 5.64 19.17
N ASP A 61 8.07 4.82 19.80
CA ASP A 61 9.45 4.64 19.34
C ASP A 61 9.55 3.69 18.14
N PHE A 62 9.19 4.19 16.97
CA PHE A 62 9.60 3.60 15.70
C PHE A 62 11.05 4.01 15.43
N GLY A 63 11.95 3.04 15.26
CA GLY A 63 13.33 3.36 14.86
C GLY A 63 13.40 3.55 13.35
N SER A 64 14.10 4.58 12.87
CA SER A 64 14.22 4.85 11.42
C SER A 64 14.79 3.65 10.67
N LYS A 65 15.81 2.99 11.23
CA LYS A 65 16.35 1.74 10.66
C LYS A 65 15.28 0.67 10.48
N GLN A 66 14.44 0.44 11.50
CA GLN A 66 13.41 -0.59 11.43
C GLN A 66 12.40 -0.26 10.32
N LEU A 67 11.91 0.98 10.25
CA LEU A 67 10.99 1.41 9.21
C LEU A 67 11.62 1.29 7.81
N LEU A 68 12.89 1.67 7.64
CA LEU A 68 13.62 1.50 6.39
C LEU A 68 13.79 0.03 6.00
N ASP A 69 14.07 -0.85 6.97
CA ASP A 69 14.19 -2.29 6.72
C ASP A 69 12.84 -2.87 6.25
N HIS A 70 11.71 -2.49 6.88
CA HIS A 70 10.37 -2.87 6.42
C HIS A 70 10.08 -2.35 5.01
N LEU A 71 10.41 -1.09 4.73
CA LEU A 71 10.24 -0.50 3.39
C LEU A 71 11.10 -1.22 2.34
N ASN A 72 12.32 -1.63 2.69
CA ASN A 72 13.18 -2.40 1.79
C ASN A 72 12.60 -3.79 1.48
N THR A 73 12.04 -4.50 2.47
CA THR A 73 11.29 -5.73 2.21
C THR A 73 10.05 -5.47 1.35
N LEU A 74 9.35 -4.37 1.60
CA LEU A 74 8.16 -4.00 0.84
C LEU A 74 8.49 -3.69 -0.63
N LYS A 75 9.70 -3.17 -0.94
CA LYS A 75 10.15 -2.90 -2.31
C LYS A 75 10.20 -4.15 -3.19
N GLU A 76 10.42 -5.32 -2.60
CA GLU A 76 10.42 -6.60 -3.31
C GLU A 76 9.02 -7.06 -3.73
N LYS A 77 7.96 -6.43 -3.18
CA LYS A 77 6.57 -6.73 -3.54
C LYS A 77 6.17 -6.01 -4.83
N GLN A 78 5.31 -6.66 -5.60
CA GLN A 78 4.74 -6.08 -6.81
C GLN A 78 3.55 -5.16 -6.49
N GLY A 79 3.32 -4.19 -7.37
CA GLY A 79 2.19 -3.29 -7.30
C GLY A 79 2.27 -2.27 -6.17
N LYS A 80 1.12 -1.89 -5.60
CA LYS A 80 1.08 -0.85 -4.56
C LYS A 80 1.63 -1.38 -3.24
N ARG A 81 2.42 -0.55 -2.56
CA ARG A 81 3.18 -0.93 -1.36
C ARG A 81 2.81 0.05 -0.25
N ILE A 82 2.16 -0.45 0.79
CA ILE A 82 1.73 0.34 1.93
C ILE A 82 2.36 -0.20 3.20
N LEU A 83 2.89 0.69 4.04
CA LEU A 83 3.28 0.41 5.41
C LEU A 83 2.39 1.22 6.35
N ILE A 84 1.68 0.54 7.23
CA ILE A 84 0.90 1.15 8.31
C ILE A 84 1.69 0.98 9.60
N ALA A 85 2.14 2.08 10.19
CA ALA A 85 2.75 2.10 11.52
C ALA A 85 1.72 2.57 12.54
N LEU A 86 1.33 1.70 13.47
CA LEU A 86 0.38 2.00 14.54
C LEU A 86 1.11 2.09 15.86
N GLY A 87 1.15 3.26 16.48
CA GLY A 87 1.75 3.44 17.80
C GLY A 87 1.09 4.57 18.57
N ASN A 88 1.50 4.74 19.82
CA ASN A 88 1.02 5.84 20.65
C ASN A 88 1.74 7.14 20.26
N PHE A 89 1.44 7.68 19.08
CA PHE A 89 1.96 8.96 18.63
C PHE A 89 1.28 10.08 19.45
N GLU A 90 1.91 10.47 20.57
CA GLU A 90 1.46 11.59 21.42
C GLU A 90 1.66 12.96 20.72
N GLN A 91 2.47 13.00 19.66
CA GLN A 91 2.78 14.18 18.85
C GLN A 91 2.17 14.05 17.46
N ASP A 92 1.90 15.19 16.81
CA ASP A 92 1.54 15.24 15.39
C ASP A 92 2.55 14.42 14.56
N PRO A 93 2.11 13.34 13.86
CA PRO A 93 3.00 12.46 13.09
C PRO A 93 3.84 13.23 12.07
N THR A 94 3.33 14.34 11.53
CA THR A 94 4.00 15.17 10.53
C THR A 94 5.28 15.83 11.05
N ASN A 95 5.38 15.99 12.38
CA ASN A 95 6.55 16.55 13.06
C ASN A 95 7.42 15.47 13.74
N HIS A 96 7.10 14.19 13.56
CA HIS A 96 7.87 13.12 14.18
C HIS A 96 9.22 12.98 13.48
N PRO A 97 10.36 13.19 14.16
CA PRO A 97 11.68 13.31 13.53
C PRO A 97 12.09 12.03 12.77
N VAL A 98 11.64 10.87 13.25
CA VAL A 98 11.88 9.60 12.55
C VAL A 98 11.10 9.51 11.24
N LEU A 99 9.86 9.99 11.19
CA LEU A 99 9.05 9.91 9.98
C LEU A 99 9.60 10.86 8.91
N GLN A 100 10.07 12.05 9.31
CA GLN A 100 10.76 12.99 8.43
C GLN A 100 12.10 12.45 7.89
N ASP A 101 12.91 11.77 8.74
CA ASP A 101 14.15 11.11 8.31
C ASP A 101 13.86 10.00 7.29
N VAL A 102 12.83 9.18 7.54
CA VAL A 102 12.41 8.14 6.59
C VAL A 102 11.91 8.75 5.29
N GLU A 103 11.04 9.77 5.33
CA GLU A 103 10.51 10.44 4.14
C GLU A 103 11.63 11.04 3.28
N THR A 104 12.57 11.76 3.89
CA THR A 104 13.72 12.34 3.20
C THR A 104 14.55 11.27 2.50
N ARG A 105 14.80 10.15 3.17
CA ARG A 105 15.58 9.04 2.62
C ARG A 105 14.84 8.26 1.54
N VAL A 106 13.51 8.23 1.57
CA VAL A 106 12.70 7.54 0.56
C VAL A 106 12.59 8.37 -0.73
N ILE A 107 12.48 9.70 -0.63
CA ILE A 107 12.40 10.62 -1.78
C ILE A 107 13.73 10.75 -2.52
N SER A 108 14.87 10.53 -1.85
CA SER A 108 16.21 10.59 -2.47
C SER A 108 16.55 9.38 -3.36
N PHE A 109 15.59 8.51 -3.67
CA PHE A 109 15.72 7.34 -4.57
C PHE A 109 14.79 7.48 -5.77
#